data_AF-A0A3C0PBJ3-F1
#
_entry.id   AF-A0A3C0PBJ3-F1
#
_cell.length_a   1.000
_cell.length_b   1.000
_cell.length_c   1.000
_cell.angle_alpha   90.00
_cell.angle_beta   90.00
_cell.angle_gamma   90.00
#
_symmetry.space_group_name_H-M   'P 1'
#
loop_
_entity.id
_entity.type
_entity.pdbx_description
1 polymer ?
#
loop_
_entity_poly.entity_id
_entity_poly.type
_entity_poly.pdbx_seq_one_letter_code
_entity_poly.pdbx_strand_id
1 'polypeptide(L)' 'VEFGFANDMKEYKANPDKYVGHYGEVASILRVAITTRANTPDLYQICTLLGYDEVIRRLKTASEILSK' A
#
# COMPACT_ATOMS: atom_id res chain seq x y z
N VAL A 1 -7.46 11.32 -10.76
CA VAL A 1 -6.57 10.51 -9.92
C VAL A 1 -6.70 10.99 -8.49
N GLU A 2 -7.59 10.38 -7.73
CA GLU A 2 -8.12 10.89 -6.45
C GLU A 2 -7.04 11.16 -5.38
N PHE A 3 -5.89 10.46 -5.47
CA PHE A 3 -4.76 10.60 -4.54
C PHE A 3 -3.44 10.99 -5.22
N GLY A 4 -3.48 11.36 -6.50
CA GLY A 4 -2.27 11.77 -7.25
C GLY A 4 -1.28 10.65 -7.63
N PHE A 5 -1.63 9.37 -7.48
CA PHE A 5 -0.76 8.24 -7.89
C PHE A 5 -1.13 7.71 -9.28
N ALA A 6 -0.13 7.46 -10.13
CA ALA A 6 -0.33 6.83 -11.43
C ALA A 6 -0.80 5.37 -11.24
N ASN A 7 -1.79 4.96 -12.05
CA ASN A 7 -2.35 3.61 -11.99
C ASN A 7 -1.37 2.55 -12.51
N ASP A 8 -0.55 2.93 -13.48
CA ASP A 8 0.46 2.07 -14.05
C ASP A 8 1.84 2.76 -14.17
N MET A 9 2.88 1.94 -14.23
CA MET A 9 4.26 2.40 -14.29
C MET A 9 4.61 3.12 -15.60
N LYS A 10 3.91 2.82 -16.71
CA LYS A 10 4.15 3.49 -18.00
C LYS A 10 3.64 4.93 -17.96
N GLU A 11 2.44 5.14 -17.43
CA GLU A 11 1.83 6.44 -17.21
C GLU A 11 2.69 7.30 -16.27
N TYR A 12 3.16 6.71 -15.17
CA TYR A 12 4.08 7.37 -14.24
C TYR A 12 5.36 7.83 -14.94
N LYS A 13 6.04 6.94 -15.67
CA LYS A 13 7.29 7.25 -16.37
C LYS A 13 7.12 8.28 -17.48
N ALA A 14 5.96 8.31 -18.14
CA ALA A 14 5.68 9.26 -19.21
C ALA A 14 5.41 10.68 -18.69
N ASN A 15 4.92 10.83 -17.46
CA ASN A 15 4.59 12.13 -16.87
C ASN A 15 4.89 12.16 -15.35
N PRO A 16 6.16 12.04 -14.93
CA PRO A 16 6.49 11.93 -13.50
C PRO A 16 6.03 13.13 -12.69
N ASP A 17 6.07 14.35 -13.26
CA ASP A 17 5.66 15.58 -12.56
C ASP A 17 4.15 15.67 -12.28
N LYS A 18 3.33 14.83 -12.93
CA LYS A 18 1.87 14.80 -12.73
C LYS A 18 1.43 13.91 -11.57
N TYR A 19 2.34 13.10 -11.02
CA TYR A 19 1.99 12.09 -10.03
C TYR A 19 2.93 12.12 -8.83
N VAL A 20 2.36 11.92 -7.64
CA VAL A 20 3.10 11.76 -6.38
C VAL A 20 3.94 10.46 -6.39
N GLY A 21 3.51 9.47 -7.16
CA GLY A 21 4.20 8.19 -7.30
C GLY A 21 3.38 7.18 -8.10
N HIS A 22 3.75 5.91 -8.00
CA HIS A 22 3.04 4.80 -8.63
C HIS A 22 2.18 4.03 -7.61
N TYR A 23 0.99 3.57 -8.01
CA TYR A 23 0.08 2.83 -7.12
C TYR A 23 0.70 1.56 -6.51
N GLY A 24 1.66 0.92 -7.20
CA GLY A 24 2.39 -0.23 -6.66
C GLY A 24 3.24 0.08 -5.41
N GLU A 25 3.64 1.34 -5.22
CA GLU A 25 4.34 1.76 -4.01
C GLU A 25 3.39 1.78 -2.81
N VAL A 26 2.16 2.26 -3.00
CA VAL A 26 1.09 2.20 -1.98
C VAL A 26 0.81 0.75 -1.60
N ALA A 27 0.69 -0.15 -2.57
CA ALA A 27 0.51 -1.58 -2.30
C ALA A 27 1.69 -2.20 -1.52
N SER A 28 2.91 -1.71 -1.74
CA SER A 28 4.10 -2.16 -1.02
C SER A 28 4.10 -1.68 0.43
N ILE A 29 3.67 -0.45 0.68
CA ILE A 29 3.48 0.08 2.04
C ILE A 29 2.40 -0.72 2.79
N LEU A 30 1.24 -0.96 2.16
CA LEU A 30 0.17 -1.76 2.74
C LEU A 30 0.65 -3.19 3.08
N ARG A 31 1.44 -3.81 2.19
CA ARG A 31 2.03 -5.12 2.45
C ARG A 31 2.84 -5.12 3.74
N VAL A 32 3.81 -4.22 3.86
CA VAL A 32 4.67 -4.16 5.06
C VAL A 32 3.85 -3.84 6.30
N ALA A 33 2.89 -2.91 6.22
CA ALA A 33 2.03 -2.54 7.34
C ALA A 33 1.19 -3.73 7.85
N ILE A 34 0.69 -4.58 6.95
CA ILE A 34 -0.18 -5.71 7.30
C ILE A 34 0.64 -6.94 7.70
N THR A 35 1.75 -7.21 7.04
CA THR A 35 2.46 -8.50 7.15
C THR A 35 3.87 -8.41 7.73
N THR A 36 4.36 -7.20 8.02
CA THR A 36 5.74 -6.90 8.47
C THR A 36 6.84 -7.44 7.55
N ARG A 37 6.51 -7.74 6.29
CA ARG A 37 7.43 -8.31 5.29
C ARG A 37 7.34 -7.54 3.98
N ALA A 38 8.48 -7.24 3.36
CA ALA A 38 8.52 -6.61 2.03
C ALA A 38 8.06 -7.56 0.92
N ASN A 39 8.25 -8.86 1.12
CA ASN A 39 7.83 -9.91 0.19
C ASN A 39 6.86 -10.86 0.87
N THR A 40 5.72 -11.10 0.23
CA THR A 40 4.66 -11.98 0.72
C THR A 40 4.09 -12.79 -0.43
N PRO A 41 3.43 -13.91 -0.13
CA PRO A 41 2.40 -14.46 -1.00
C PRO A 41 1.30 -13.41 -1.31
N ASP A 42 0.26 -13.84 -2.03
CA ASP A 42 -0.86 -12.96 -2.40
C ASP A 42 -1.42 -12.18 -1.19
N LEU A 43 -1.30 -10.86 -1.24
CA LEU A 43 -1.67 -9.98 -0.12
C LEU A 43 -3.18 -10.01 0.12
N TYR A 44 -3.99 -10.15 -0.94
CA TYR A 44 -5.44 -10.17 -0.82
C TYR A 44 -5.93 -11.43 -0.08
N GLN A 45 -5.34 -12.59 -0.36
CA GLN A 45 -5.61 -13.82 0.38
C GLN A 45 -5.21 -13.68 1.85
N ILE A 46 -4.06 -13.07 2.14
CA ILE A 46 -3.65 -12.81 3.53
C ILE A 46 -4.66 -11.91 4.23
N CYS A 47 -5.07 -10.80 3.60
CA CYS A 47 -6.09 -9.91 4.15
C CYS A 47 -7.41 -10.64 4.41
N THR A 48 -7.84 -11.49 3.47
CA THR A 48 -9.07 -12.28 3.58
C THR A 48 -8.99 -13.26 4.75
N LEU A 49 -7.84 -13.92 4.94
CA LEU A 49 -7.61 -14.85 6.05
C LEU A 49 -7.58 -14.14 7.40
N LEU A 50 -6.98 -12.95 7.49
CA LEU A 50 -6.91 -12.16 8.71
C LEU A 50 -8.27 -11.58 9.11
N GLY A 51 -9.10 -11.26 8.12
CA GLY A 51 -10.37 -10.57 8.33
C GLY A 51 -10.21 -9.06 8.47
N TYR A 52 -11.33 -8.35 8.28
CA TYR A 52 -11.37 -6.88 8.21
C TYR A 52 -10.80 -6.21 9.46
N ASP A 53 -11.25 -6.61 10.64
CA ASP A 53 -10.90 -5.93 11.90
C ASP A 53 -9.40 -6.00 12.19
N GLU A 54 -8.78 -7.16 11.94
CA GLU A 54 -7.35 -7.35 12.16
C GLU A 54 -6.52 -6.56 11.15
N VAL A 55 -6.93 -6.50 9.89
CA VAL A 55 -6.28 -5.68 8.86
C VAL A 55 -6.33 -4.20 9.27
N ILE A 56 -7.51 -3.69 9.65
CA ILE A 56 -7.65 -2.29 10.07
C ILE A 56 -6.83 -2.00 11.33
N ARG A 57 -6.80 -2.91 12.31
CA ARG A 57 -5.98 -2.77 13.52
C ARG A 57 -4.50 -2.61 13.17
N ARG A 58 -3.96 -3.48 12.30
CA ARG A 58 -2.55 -3.39 11.87
C ARG A 58 -2.24 -2.11 11.11
N LEU A 59 -3.12 -1.69 10.20
CA LEU A 59 -2.95 -0.44 9.45
C LEU A 59 -2.96 0.79 10.37
N LYS A 60 -3.86 0.85 11.35
CA LYS A 60 -3.89 1.93 12.34
C LYS A 60 -2.61 1.99 13.16
N THR A 61 -2.16 0.85 13.69
CA THR A 61 -0.89 0.78 14.42
C THR A 61 0.29 1.23 13.57
N ALA A 62 0.37 0.81 12.30
CA ALA A 62 1.42 1.27 11.40
C ALA A 62 1.36 2.79 11.15
N SER A 63 0.16 3.34 10.96
CA SER A 63 -0.04 4.79 10.79
C SER A 63 0.39 5.59 12.02
N GLU A 64 0.08 5.10 13.22
CA GLU A 64 0.46 5.73 14.50
C GLU A 64 1.98 5.74 14.70
N ILE A 65 2.67 4.69 14.26
CA ILE A 65 4.14 4.60 14.33
C ILE A 65 4.80 5.58 13.36
N LEU A 66 4.27 5.69 12.12
CA LEU A 66 4.81 6.58 11.09
C LEU A 66 4.54 8.07 11.35
N SER A 67 3.53 8.38 12.16
CA SER A 67 3.19 9.76 12.53
C SER A 67 3.98 10.30 13.73
N LYS A 68 4.91 9.50 14.28
CA LYS A 68 5.85 9.88 15.33
C LYS A 68 7.20 10.24 14.73
#